data_AF-A0A812X185-F1
#
_entry.id   AF-A0A812X185-F1
#
_cell.length_a   1.000
_cell.length_b   1.000
_cell.length_c   1.000
_cell.angle_alpha   90.00
_cell.angle_beta   90.00
_cell.angle_gamma   90.00
#
_symmetry.space_group_name_H-M   'P 1'
#
loop_
_entity.id
_entity.type
_entity.pdbx_description
1 polymer ?
#
loop_
_entity_poly.entity_id
_entity_poly.type
_entity_poly.pdbx_seq_one_letter_code
_entity_poly.pdbx_strand_id
1 'polypeptide(L)'
;MLPALSPGASSLVNGGRTEVPEFSDSAGAQKASNSTCTGVVTGVDLEVIYSYFGDVQNPQAKIVGARISHRIGVLSFTLEDPRAERQSFPFGYSVSFLRAERDDFVLKVPPRPQLPVLLPDDLFYPFTIGSASRLGWSGVLALALLALTEFRTS
;
A
#
# COMPACT_ATOMS: atom_id res chain seq x y z
N MET A 1 26.17 -28.27 -38.62
CA MET A 1 25.98 -26.81 -38.43
C MET A 1 24.54 -26.58 -38.01
N LEU A 2 24.31 -26.26 -36.75
CA LEU A 2 23.02 -25.91 -36.13
C LEU A 2 23.21 -24.56 -35.43
N PRO A 3 22.32 -23.57 -35.58
CA PRO A 3 22.36 -22.38 -34.74
C PRO A 3 21.54 -22.61 -33.46
N ALA A 4 22.13 -22.19 -32.34
CA ALA A 4 21.53 -22.23 -31.01
C ALA A 4 20.50 -21.11 -30.81
N LEU A 5 19.41 -21.44 -30.12
CA LEU A 5 18.40 -20.53 -29.60
C LEU A 5 18.96 -19.69 -28.45
N SER A 6 18.70 -18.37 -28.48
CA SER A 6 18.98 -17.42 -27.40
C SER A 6 17.72 -17.20 -26.55
N PRO A 7 17.82 -17.21 -25.21
CA PRO A 7 16.77 -16.67 -24.34
C PRO A 7 17.25 -15.46 -23.52
N GLY A 8 16.32 -14.54 -23.21
CA GLY A 8 16.46 -13.54 -22.14
C GLY A 8 16.26 -12.11 -22.62
N ALA A 9 15.03 -11.59 -22.69
CA ALA A 9 14.33 -10.92 -21.58
C ALA A 9 15.03 -9.63 -21.11
N SER A 10 14.75 -8.52 -21.79
CA SER A 10 15.07 -7.17 -21.31
C SER A 10 14.10 -6.78 -20.19
N SER A 11 14.54 -6.96 -18.94
CA SER A 11 13.94 -6.32 -17.77
C SER A 11 14.62 -4.96 -17.58
N LEU A 12 13.91 -3.88 -17.88
CA LEU A 12 14.32 -2.53 -17.48
C LEU A 12 14.04 -2.37 -15.98
N VAL A 13 14.99 -2.86 -15.17
CA VAL A 13 15.11 -2.49 -13.75
C VAL A 13 15.68 -1.08 -13.74
N ASN A 14 14.80 -0.09 -13.63
CA ASN A 14 15.23 1.28 -13.34
C ASN A 14 15.79 1.31 -11.92
N GLY A 15 17.05 1.74 -11.81
CA GLY A 15 17.93 1.46 -10.68
C GLY A 15 17.45 2.03 -9.35
N GLY A 16 17.00 1.14 -8.46
CA GLY A 16 17.09 1.40 -7.03
C GLY A 16 18.55 1.36 -6.64
N ARG A 17 19.18 2.54 -6.50
CA ARG A 17 20.43 2.67 -5.75
C ARG A 17 20.13 2.26 -4.31
N THR A 18 20.43 1.02 -3.96
CA THR A 18 20.83 0.70 -2.60
C THR A 18 22.12 1.47 -2.35
N GLU A 19 22.00 2.64 -1.72
CA GLU A 19 23.15 3.33 -1.14
C GLU A 19 23.69 2.41 -0.04
N VAL A 20 24.70 1.62 -0.39
CA VAL A 20 25.55 0.98 0.60
C VAL A 20 26.23 2.13 1.35
N PRO A 21 26.00 2.31 2.66
CA PRO A 21 26.70 3.34 3.40
C PRO A 21 28.19 3.02 3.36
N GLU A 22 28.95 3.81 2.60
CA GLU A 22 30.40 3.72 2.53
C GLU A 22 30.96 4.37 3.79
N PHE A 23 31.27 3.53 4.79
CA PHE A 23 32.04 3.96 5.95
C PHE A 23 33.49 4.14 5.50
N SER A 24 33.91 5.39 5.28
CA SER A 24 35.32 5.69 5.02
C SER A 24 36.13 5.55 6.32
N ASP A 25 36.66 4.36 6.54
CA ASP A 25 37.66 4.09 7.58
C ASP A 25 39.02 4.67 7.17
N SER A 26 39.11 5.99 7.09
CA SER A 26 40.40 6.68 7.02
C SER A 26 41.00 6.71 8.42
N ALA A 27 41.80 5.68 8.72
CA ALA A 27 42.58 5.53 9.94
C ALA A 27 43.52 6.73 10.17
N GLY A 28 43.03 7.68 10.96
CA GLY A 28 43.79 8.72 11.62
C GLY A 28 42.93 9.19 12.77
N ALA A 29 43.40 9.05 14.01
CA ALA A 29 42.66 9.39 15.22
C ALA A 29 42.13 10.83 15.15
N GLN A 30 40.90 11.00 14.66
CA GLN A 30 40.21 12.28 14.70
C GLN A 30 39.85 12.52 16.17
N LYS A 31 40.31 13.64 16.72
CA LYS A 31 39.99 14.09 18.08
C LYS A 31 38.50 13.93 18.34
N ALA A 32 38.16 13.12 19.34
CA ALA A 32 36.82 12.65 19.66
C ALA A 32 35.88 13.70 20.31
N SER A 33 36.08 15.00 20.08
CA SER A 33 35.22 16.04 20.69
C SER A 33 34.28 16.74 19.72
N ASN A 34 34.30 16.43 18.42
CA ASN A 34 33.34 16.97 17.45
C ASN A 34 33.05 15.95 16.34
N SER A 35 32.67 14.73 16.72
CA SER A 35 32.30 13.70 15.74
C SER A 35 30.97 14.09 15.09
N THR A 36 31.06 14.57 13.85
CA THR A 36 29.93 14.88 12.98
C THR A 36 29.84 13.82 11.91
N CYS A 37 28.68 13.17 11.81
CA CYS A 37 28.38 12.19 10.76
C CYS A 37 27.45 12.85 9.73
N THR A 38 27.95 13.10 8.53
CA THR A 38 27.18 13.67 7.42
C THR A 38 26.69 12.58 6.48
N GLY A 39 25.57 12.79 5.79
CA GLY A 39 25.07 11.82 4.81
C GLY A 39 24.33 10.64 5.45
N VAL A 40 23.92 10.78 6.72
CA VAL A 40 23.22 9.73 7.44
C VAL A 40 21.71 9.89 7.23
N VAL A 41 21.00 8.78 7.07
CA VAL A 41 19.53 8.77 7.03
C VAL A 41 18.99 9.13 8.42
N THR A 42 18.36 10.30 8.52
CA THR A 42 17.74 10.81 9.76
C THR A 42 16.23 10.60 9.81
N GLY A 43 15.64 10.14 8.70
CA GLY A 43 14.24 9.78 8.68
C GLY A 43 13.75 9.22 7.35
N VAL A 44 12.49 8.77 7.36
CA VAL A 44 11.83 8.15 6.20
C VAL A 44 10.44 8.73 6.02
N ASP A 45 10.10 9.08 4.78
CA ASP A 45 8.77 9.51 4.38
C ASP A 45 8.15 8.48 3.44
N LEU A 46 6.98 7.97 3.82
CA LEU A 46 6.18 7.04 3.04
C LEU A 46 4.95 7.76 2.50
N GLU A 47 4.83 7.83 1.18
CA GLU A 47 3.64 8.35 0.50
C GLU A 47 2.82 7.17 -0.02
N VAL A 48 1.62 6.99 0.51
CA VAL A 48 0.66 5.97 0.07
C VAL A 48 -0.32 6.62 -0.90
N ILE A 49 -0.28 6.19 -2.15
CA ILE A 49 -1.12 6.74 -3.19
C ILE A 49 -2.35 5.84 -3.34
N TYR A 50 -3.55 6.42 -3.18
CA TYR A 50 -4.81 5.70 -3.26
C TYR A 50 -5.78 6.34 -4.26
N SER A 51 -6.66 5.53 -4.84
CA SER A 51 -7.76 6.01 -5.68
C SER A 51 -9.05 5.25 -5.39
N TYR A 52 -10.17 5.79 -5.83
CA TYR A 52 -11.49 5.17 -5.69
C TYR A 52 -11.85 4.38 -6.95
N PHE A 53 -12.33 3.15 -6.75
CA PHE A 53 -12.78 2.24 -7.81
C PHE A 53 -14.19 1.70 -7.51
N GLY A 54 -14.89 1.24 -8.53
CA GLY A 54 -16.21 0.59 -8.39
C GLY A 54 -17.37 1.51 -8.71
N ASP A 55 -18.51 1.27 -8.07
CA ASP A 55 -19.75 2.02 -8.28
C ASP A 55 -19.58 3.50 -7.90
N VAL A 56 -20.14 4.40 -8.69
CA VAL A 56 -20.15 5.85 -8.43
C VAL A 56 -20.88 6.17 -7.12
N GLN A 57 -21.90 5.40 -6.77
CA GLN A 57 -22.68 5.59 -5.54
C GLN A 57 -22.06 4.90 -4.32
N ASN A 58 -21.11 3.98 -4.52
CA ASN A 58 -20.42 3.28 -3.44
C ASN A 58 -18.94 2.99 -3.80
N PRO A 59 -18.11 4.04 -3.96
CA PRO A 59 -16.74 3.87 -4.37
C PRO A 59 -15.90 3.21 -3.26
N GLN A 60 -15.07 2.25 -3.64
CA GLN A 60 -14.14 1.56 -2.74
C GLN A 60 -12.72 2.11 -2.94
N ALA A 61 -12.05 2.47 -1.84
CA ALA A 61 -10.67 2.94 -1.89
C ALA A 61 -9.70 1.77 -2.15
N LYS A 62 -8.73 1.99 -3.04
CA LYS A 62 -7.67 1.03 -3.37
C LYS A 62 -6.34 1.76 -3.44
N ILE A 63 -5.31 1.14 -2.85
CA ILE A 63 -3.93 1.59 -2.98
C ILE A 63 -3.45 1.28 -4.40
N VAL A 64 -3.01 2.32 -5.11
CA VAL A 64 -2.51 2.22 -6.49
C VAL A 64 -0.98 2.26 -6.55
N GLY A 65 -0.33 2.80 -5.51
CA GLY A 65 1.12 2.82 -5.41
C GLY A 65 1.59 3.29 -4.04
N ALA A 66 2.89 3.17 -3.82
CA ALA A 66 3.57 3.73 -2.67
C ALA A 66 4.94 4.24 -3.08
N ARG A 67 5.40 5.33 -2.45
CA ARG A 67 6.73 5.92 -2.66
C ARG A 67 7.42 6.09 -1.32
N ILE A 68 8.70 5.74 -1.27
CA ILE A 68 9.55 5.95 -0.10
C ILE A 68 10.58 7.01 -0.46
N SER A 69 10.81 7.96 0.44
CA SER A 69 11.92 8.90 0.36
C SER A 69 12.67 8.97 1.68
N HIS A 70 13.99 9.13 1.61
CA HIS A 70 14.87 9.19 2.77
C HIS A 70 15.25 10.65 3.05
N ARG A 71 15.18 11.03 4.32
CA ARG A 71 15.72 12.29 4.79
C ARG A 71 17.18 12.07 5.15
N ILE A 72 18.07 12.74 4.44
CA ILE A 72 19.50 12.71 4.71
C ILE A 72 19.86 13.96 5.52
N GLY A 73 20.61 13.77 6.59
CA GLY A 73 20.99 14.85 7.49
C GLY A 73 22.38 14.67 8.08
N VAL A 74 22.63 15.46 9.13
CA VAL A 74 23.88 15.46 9.88
C VAL A 74 23.58 15.12 11.33
N LEU A 75 24.34 14.18 11.88
CA LEU A 75 24.32 13.85 13.30
C LEU A 75 25.57 14.45 13.95
N SER A 76 25.39 15.30 14.96
CA SER A 76 26.48 15.91 15.70
C SER A 76 26.47 15.42 17.14
N PHE A 77 27.56 14.82 17.59
CA PHE A 77 27.75 14.52 19.01
C PHE A 77 28.12 15.80 19.76
N THR A 78 27.39 16.13 20.82
CA THR A 78 27.53 17.39 21.56
C THR A 78 27.86 17.18 23.05
N LEU A 79 27.92 15.93 23.53
CA LEU A 79 28.31 15.64 24.92
C LEU A 79 29.84 15.69 25.09
N GLU A 80 30.27 16.06 26.29
CA GLU A 80 31.68 16.34 26.60
C GLU A 80 32.54 15.06 26.66
N ASP A 81 31.98 13.94 27.14
CA ASP A 81 32.62 12.63 27.13
C ASP A 81 31.82 11.58 26.32
N PRO A 82 32.27 11.24 25.09
CA PRO A 82 31.62 10.25 24.24
C PRO A 82 31.65 8.81 24.76
N ARG A 83 32.51 8.52 25.76
CA ARG A 83 32.69 7.17 26.30
C ARG A 83 31.90 6.96 27.59
N ALA A 84 31.68 8.02 28.35
CA ALA A 84 30.88 7.96 29.58
C ALA A 84 29.38 8.09 29.32
N GLU A 85 28.97 8.87 28.31
CA GLU A 85 27.57 9.20 28.09
C GLU A 85 27.07 8.82 26.69
N ARG A 86 25.88 8.21 26.63
CA ARG A 86 25.20 7.88 25.37
C ARG A 86 24.31 9.03 24.95
N GLN A 87 24.54 9.59 23.76
CA GLN A 87 23.65 10.58 23.16
C GLN A 87 22.57 9.90 22.31
N SER A 88 21.31 10.28 22.50
CA SER A 88 20.20 9.85 21.64
C SER A 88 20.07 10.77 20.44
N PHE A 89 19.80 10.19 19.26
CA PHE A 89 19.51 10.94 18.04
C PHE A 89 18.07 10.68 17.62
N PRO A 90 17.27 11.74 17.39
CA PRO A 90 15.89 11.56 16.94
C PRO A 90 15.86 11.04 15.51
N PHE A 91 15.06 10.00 15.28
CA PHE A 91 14.78 9.47 13.96
C PHE A 91 13.31 9.74 13.60
N GLY A 92 13.07 10.41 12.48
CA GLY A 92 11.73 10.79 12.06
C GLY A 92 11.12 9.80 11.08
N TYR A 93 9.83 9.50 11.23
CA TYR A 93 9.06 8.80 10.19
C TYR A 93 7.76 9.56 9.92
N SER A 94 7.36 9.63 8.65
CA SER A 94 6.09 10.23 8.25
C SER A 94 5.38 9.36 7.23
N VAL A 95 4.05 9.36 7.31
CA VAL A 95 3.19 8.69 6.33
C VAL A 95 2.16 9.69 5.82
N SER A 96 2.10 9.86 4.50
CA SER A 96 1.10 10.69 3.84
C SER A 96 0.21 9.82 2.95
N PHE A 97 -1.08 10.15 2.90
CA PHE A 97 -2.05 9.50 2.01
C PHE A 97 -2.43 10.47 0.92
N LEU A 98 -2.00 10.18 -0.30
CA LEU A 98 -2.24 11.01 -1.47
C LEU A 98 -3.33 10.39 -2.33
N ARG A 99 -4.38 11.16 -2.58
CA ARG A 99 -5.42 10.75 -3.51
C ARG A 99 -4.91 10.97 -4.94
N ALA A 100 -4.86 9.90 -5.69
CA ALA A 100 -4.67 9.91 -7.13
C ALA A 100 -5.87 10.57 -7.83
N GLU A 101 -5.66 11.71 -8.47
CA GLU A 101 -6.62 12.27 -9.41
C GLU A 101 -6.59 11.48 -10.73
N ARG A 102 -7.71 11.48 -11.46
CA ARG A 102 -7.89 10.62 -12.65
C ARG A 102 -6.89 10.92 -13.77
N ASP A 103 -6.34 12.13 -13.80
CA ASP A 103 -5.52 12.63 -14.90
C ASP A 103 -4.02 12.35 -14.71
N ASP A 104 -3.59 11.97 -13.50
CA ASP A 104 -2.17 11.76 -13.16
C ASP A 104 -1.66 10.35 -13.50
N PHE A 105 -2.55 9.43 -13.88
CA PHE A 105 -2.21 8.03 -14.14
C PHE A 105 -2.51 7.66 -15.59
N VAL A 106 -1.49 7.19 -16.30
CA VAL A 106 -1.71 6.42 -17.52
C VAL A 106 -2.33 5.09 -17.11
N LEU A 107 -3.66 5.03 -17.13
CA LEU A 107 -4.45 3.82 -16.93
C LEU A 107 -4.00 2.76 -17.94
N LYS A 108 -3.07 1.90 -17.53
CA LYS A 108 -2.72 0.70 -18.30
C LYS A 108 -3.84 -0.31 -18.12
N VAL A 109 -4.90 -0.15 -18.92
CA VAL A 109 -6.00 -1.11 -18.98
C VAL A 109 -5.50 -2.33 -19.74
N PRO A 110 -5.38 -3.51 -19.10
CA PRO A 110 -5.05 -4.72 -19.84
C PRO A 110 -6.15 -4.99 -20.88
N PRO A 111 -5.80 -5.49 -22.07
CA PRO A 111 -6.81 -5.88 -23.04
C PRO A 111 -7.75 -6.91 -22.40
N ARG A 112 -9.05 -6.80 -22.73
CA ARG A 112 -10.04 -7.76 -22.26
C ARG A 112 -9.56 -9.17 -22.60
N PRO A 113 -9.49 -10.10 -21.63
CA PRO A 113 -9.12 -11.48 -21.94
C PRO A 113 -10.12 -12.04 -22.95
N GLN A 114 -9.63 -12.65 -24.03
CA GLN A 114 -10.50 -13.36 -24.95
C GLN A 114 -10.91 -14.67 -24.27
N LEU A 115 -12.20 -14.79 -23.98
CA LEU A 115 -12.76 -16.04 -23.52
C LEU A 115 -12.69 -17.05 -24.69
N PRO A 116 -12.33 -18.32 -24.41
CA PRO A 116 -12.47 -19.39 -25.39
C PRO A 116 -13.89 -19.39 -25.96
N VAL A 117 -14.02 -19.59 -27.27
CA VAL A 117 -15.33 -19.66 -27.96
C VAL A 117 -16.18 -20.84 -27.45
N LEU A 118 -15.52 -21.84 -26.85
CA LEU A 118 -16.15 -23.01 -26.23
C LEU A 118 -15.93 -22.93 -24.71
N LEU A 119 -16.85 -22.26 -24.02
CA LEU A 119 -16.96 -22.39 -22.57
C LEU A 119 -17.83 -23.61 -22.26
N PRO A 120 -17.51 -24.41 -21.23
CA PRO A 120 -18.41 -25.45 -20.75
C PRO A 120 -19.75 -24.84 -20.33
N ASP A 121 -20.83 -25.60 -20.50
CA ASP A 121 -22.18 -25.18 -20.09
C ASP A 121 -22.28 -24.91 -18.57
N ASP A 122 -21.38 -25.51 -17.79
CA ASP A 122 -21.33 -25.47 -16.32
C ASP A 122 -20.27 -24.51 -15.75
N LEU A 123 -19.97 -23.40 -16.43
CA LEU A 123 -18.99 -22.41 -15.92
C LEU A 123 -19.37 -21.83 -14.54
N PHE A 124 -20.66 -21.82 -14.23
CA PHE A 124 -21.20 -21.27 -12.99
C PHE A 124 -21.76 -22.35 -12.06
N TYR A 125 -21.45 -23.63 -12.25
CA TYR A 125 -21.93 -24.66 -11.31
C TYR A 125 -21.07 -24.66 -10.03
N PRO A 126 -21.66 -24.69 -8.80
CA PRO A 126 -23.08 -24.79 -8.45
C PRO A 126 -23.71 -23.44 -8.02
N PHE A 127 -23.27 -22.31 -8.58
CA PHE A 127 -23.90 -21.00 -8.32
C PHE A 127 -25.29 -20.95 -8.96
N THR A 128 -26.31 -21.27 -8.18
CA THR A 128 -27.69 -20.96 -8.54
C THR A 128 -27.94 -19.49 -8.28
N ILE A 129 -28.44 -18.76 -9.28
CA ILE A 129 -29.01 -17.43 -9.07
C ILE A 129 -30.31 -17.65 -8.30
N GLY A 130 -30.21 -17.68 -6.97
CA GLY A 130 -31.37 -17.73 -6.10
C GLY A 130 -32.21 -16.48 -6.33
N SER A 131 -33.35 -16.64 -7.00
CA SER A 131 -34.40 -15.63 -7.02
C SER A 131 -34.71 -15.28 -5.57
N ALA A 132 -34.35 -14.09 -5.12
CA ALA A 132 -34.83 -13.57 -3.85
C ALA A 132 -36.35 -13.50 -3.96
N SER A 133 -37.04 -14.52 -3.46
CA SER A 133 -38.48 -14.49 -3.25
C SER A 133 -38.74 -13.28 -2.38
N ARG A 134 -39.34 -12.23 -2.97
CA ARG A 134 -39.86 -11.08 -2.24
C ARG A 134 -40.79 -11.66 -1.19
N LEU A 135 -40.33 -11.72 0.06
CA LEU A 135 -41.19 -12.07 1.17
C LEU A 135 -42.26 -10.98 1.18
N GLY A 136 -43.47 -11.35 0.74
CA GLY A 136 -44.58 -10.42 0.62
C GLY A 136 -44.78 -9.71 1.96
N TRP A 137 -45.09 -8.42 1.87
CA TRP A 137 -45.41 -7.51 2.98
C TRP A 137 -46.41 -8.10 4.00
N SER A 138 -47.15 -9.15 3.63
CA SER A 138 -48.07 -9.90 4.47
C SER A 138 -47.47 -10.39 5.81
N GLY A 139 -46.16 -10.63 5.90
CA GLY A 139 -45.50 -11.04 7.15
C GLY A 139 -45.35 -9.92 8.19
N VAL A 140 -45.21 -8.65 7.75
CA VAL A 140 -44.96 -7.51 8.65
C VAL A 140 -46.25 -7.08 9.37
N LEU A 141 -47.41 -7.25 8.72
CA LEU A 141 -48.72 -6.94 9.30
C LEU A 141 -49.10 -7.88 10.45
N ALA A 142 -48.73 -9.17 10.36
CA ALA A 142 -49.03 -10.14 11.42
C ALA A 142 -48.25 -9.87 12.72
N LEU A 143 -46.99 -9.44 12.62
CA LEU A 143 -46.18 -9.09 13.80
C LEU A 143 -46.66 -7.79 14.45
N ALA A 144 -47.07 -6.80 13.66
CA ALA A 144 -47.58 -5.52 14.18
C ALA A 144 -48.94 -5.69 14.90
N LEU A 145 -49.80 -6.59 14.42
CA LEU A 145 -51.09 -6.90 15.07
C LEU A 145 -50.91 -7.64 16.40
N LEU A 146 -49.93 -8.55 16.50
CA LEU A 146 -49.60 -9.24 17.76
C LEU A 146 -49.00 -8.29 18.82
N ALA A 147 -48.15 -7.35 18.41
CA ALA A 147 -47.57 -6.37 19.34
C ALA A 147 -48.61 -5.35 19.85
N LEU A 148 -49.64 -5.03 19.07
CA LEU A 148 -50.70 -4.11 19.47
C LEU A 148 -51.72 -4.75 20.43
N THR A 149 -51.86 -6.07 20.45
CA THR A 149 -52.77 -6.75 21.38
C THR A 149 -52.22 -6.85 22.80
N GLU A 150 -50.89 -6.86 23.00
CA GLU A 150 -50.31 -6.91 24.35
C GLU A 150 -50.25 -5.54 25.04
N PHE A 151 -50.29 -4.44 24.29
CA PHE A 151 -50.24 -3.08 24.87
C PHE A 151 -51.60 -2.58 25.40
N ARG A 152 -52.68 -3.35 25.26
CA ARG A 152 -54.03 -2.94 25.69
C ARG A 152 -54.50 -3.62 26.98
N THR A 153 -53.68 -4.46 27.60
CA THR A 153 -53.96 -5.02 28.93
C THR A 153 -52.82 -4.70 29.90
N SER A 154 -52.71 -3.42 30.27
CA SER A 154 -52.14 -3.00 31.55
C SER A 154 -52.88 -1.77 32.05
#